data_AF-A0A7C2G0T8-F1
#
_entry.id   AF-A0A7C2G0T8-F1
#
_cell.length_a   1.000
_cell.length_b   1.000
_cell.length_c   1.000
_cell.angle_alpha   90.00
_cell.angle_beta   90.00
_cell.angle_gamma   90.00
#
_symmetry.space_group_name_H-M   'P 1'
#
loop_
_entity.id
_entity.type
_entity.pdbx_description
1 polymer ?
#
loop_
_entity_poly.entity_id
_entity_poly.type
_entity_poly.pdbx_seq_one_letter_code
_entity_poly.pdbx_strand_id
1 'polypeptide(L)' 'MVILLIDNYDSFTYNLYQYLSELGARVEVARNDE' A
#
# COMPACT_ATOMS: atom_id res chain seq x y z
N MET A 1 -13.66 -2.07 -3.32
CA MET A 1 -12.55 -2.89 -3.84
C MET A 1 -11.40 -2.75 -2.85
N VAL A 2 -10.70 -3.84 -2.52
CA VAL A 2 -9.53 -3.81 -1.62
C VAL A 2 -8.28 -3.88 -2.49
N ILE A 3 -7.30 -3.03 -2.21
CA ILE A 3 -6.00 -3.01 -2.89
C ILE A 3 -4.97 -3.63 -1.94
N LEU A 4 -4.34 -4.73 -2.35
CA LEU A 4 -3.17 -5.27 -1.67
C LEU A 4 -1.92 -4.57 -2.22
N LEU A 5 -1.17 -3.92 -1.34
CA LEU A 5 0.07 -3.23 -1.65
C LEU A 5 1.25 -4.00 -1.06
N ILE A 6 2.11 -4.57 -1.91
CA ILE A 6 3.28 -5.33 -1.49
C ILE A 6 4.46 -4.37 -1.28
N ASP A 7 4.92 -4.29 -0.04
CA ASP A 7 6.11 -3.52 0.33
C ASP A 7 7.38 -4.35 0.13
N ASN A 8 8.23 -3.92 -0.80
CA ASN A 8 9.55 -4.51 -1.06
C ASN A 8 10.67 -3.75 -0.33
N TYR A 9 10.40 -3.22 0.86
CA TYR A 9 11.32 -2.38 1.65
C TYR A 9 11.67 -1.05 0.96
N ASP A 10 10.71 -0.50 0.22
CA ASP A 10 10.83 0.80 -0.44
C ASP A 10 9.96 1.83 0.26
N SER A 11 10.53 2.98 0.61
CA SER A 11 9.79 4.08 1.22
C SER A 11 8.72 4.65 0.28
N PHE A 12 8.81 4.41 -1.03
CA PHE A 12 7.78 4.78 -1.99
C PHE A 12 6.43 4.09 -1.74
N THR A 13 6.44 2.89 -1.12
CA THR A 13 5.22 2.17 -0.70
C THR A 13 4.27 3.06 0.10
N TYR A 14 4.79 3.88 1.02
CA TYR A 14 3.97 4.76 1.86
C TYR A 14 3.35 5.92 1.08
N ASN A 15 3.98 6.38 0.00
CA ASN A 15 3.41 7.40 -0.87
C ASN A 15 2.19 6.84 -1.62
N LEU A 16 2.29 5.62 -2.16
CA LEU A 16 1.16 4.95 -2.80
C LEU A 16 0.02 4.67 -1.82
N TYR A 17 0.35 4.18 -0.62
CA TYR A 17 -0.63 3.98 0.45
C TYR A 17 -1.42 5.27 0.73
N GLN A 18 -0.72 6.40 0.89
CA GLN A 18 -1.36 7.68 1.18
C GLN A 18 -2.28 8.13 0.03
N TYR A 19 -1.79 8.16 -1.21
CA TYR A 19 -2.61 8.59 -2.35
C TYR A 19 -3.84 7.71 -2.56
N LEU A 20 -3.70 6.39 -2.45
CA LEU A 20 -4.81 5.46 -2.59
C LEU A 20 -5.83 5.62 -1.45
N SER A 21 -5.36 5.83 -0.23
CA SER A 21 -6.23 6.07 0.93
C SER A 21 -6.99 7.40 0.82
N GLU A 22 -6.33 8.47 0.35
CA GLU A 22 -6.96 9.78 0.10
C GLU A 22 -8.04 9.71 -1.00
N LEU A 23 -7.88 8.81 -1.97
CA LEU A 23 -8.90 8.52 -2.99
C LEU A 23 -10.04 7.60 -2.48
N GLY A 24 -10.03 7.23 -1.19
CA GLY A 24 -11.06 6.41 -0.56
C GLY A 24 -10.91 4.90 -0.80
N ALA A 25 -9.77 4.45 -1.32
CA ALA A 25 -9.50 3.03 -1.45
C ALA A 25 -9.16 2.42 -0.09
N ARG A 26 -9.62 1.19 0.15
CA ARG A 26 -9.14 0.37 1.27
C ARG A 26 -7.85 -0.32 0.83
N VAL A 27 -6.74 0.04 1.47
CA VAL A 27 -5.39 -0.49 1.19
C VAL A 27 -4.94 -1.40 2.33
N GLU A 28 -4.46 -2.58 1.99
CA GLU A 28 -3.81 -3.51 2.92
C GLU A 28 -2.34 -3.65 2.49
N VAL A 29 -1.41 -3.46 3.42
CA VAL A 29 0.04 -3.51 3.14
C VAL A 29 0.61 -4.78 3.76
N ALA A 30 1.39 -5.53 2.99
CA ALA A 30 2.15 -6.69 3.44
C ALA A 30 3.59 -6.61 2.92
N ARG A 31 4.58 -7.07 3.69
CA ARG A 31 5.93 -7.26 3.16
C ARG A 31 5.95 -8.38 2.13
N ASN A 32 6.93 -8.36 1.22
CA ASN A 32 7.05 -9.37 0.17
C ASN A 32 7.43 -10.78 0.71
N ASP A 33 7.86 -10.86 1.95
CA ASP A 33 8.37 -12.05 2.63
C ASP A 33 7.67 -12.36 3.97
N GLU A 34 6.52 -11.71 4.23
CA GLU A 34 5.62 -11.99 5.35
C GLU A 34 4.46 -12.93 4.97
#